data_AF-A0A3B3ZN74-F1
#
_entry.id   AF-A0A3B3ZN74-F1
#
_cell.length_a   1.000
_cell.length_b   1.000
_cell.length_c   1.000
_cell.angle_alpha   90.00
_cell.angle_beta   90.00
_cell.angle_gamma   90.00
#
_symmetry.space_group_name_H-M   'P 1'
#
loop_
_entity.id
_entity.type
_entity.pdbx_description
1 polymer ?
#
loop_
_entity_poly.entity_id
_entity_poly.type
_entity_poly.pdbx_seq_one_letter_code
_entity_poly.pdbx_strand_id
1 'polypeptide(L)'
;MCHTKAALCNPVKLLKINFTHALRLIHGEQYVFTLPCAYARSILTVPWVELGGKVSISCAQSGYSSSVTFHTKPFYGGKVHR
;
A
#
# COMPACT_ATOMS: atom_id res chain seq x y z
N MET A 1 -4.61 16.52 -3.26
CA MET A 1 -4.43 15.95 -4.61
C MET A 1 -4.01 14.49 -4.46
N CYS A 2 -4.88 13.56 -4.82
CA CYS A 2 -4.59 12.13 -4.73
C CYS A 2 -3.88 11.70 -6.02
N HIS A 3 -2.58 11.48 -5.98
CA HIS A 3 -1.84 11.00 -7.15
C HIS A 3 -1.95 9.47 -7.20
N THR A 4 -2.73 8.96 -8.15
CA THR A 4 -2.86 7.51 -8.41
C THR A 4 -1.83 7.10 -9.45
N LYS A 5 -0.90 6.20 -9.11
CA LYS A 5 -0.06 5.50 -10.09
C LYS A 5 -0.47 4.03 -10.16
N ALA A 6 -0.90 3.60 -11.35
CA ALA A 6 -1.19 2.20 -11.69
C ALA A 6 -0.06 1.62 -12.57
N ALA A 7 0.36 0.39 -12.29
CA ALA A 7 1.34 -0.33 -13.11
C ALA A 7 0.89 -1.77 -13.32
N LEU A 8 1.02 -2.28 -14.56
CA LEU A 8 0.79 -3.68 -14.93
C LEU A 8 2.10 -4.46 -14.78
N CYS A 9 2.12 -5.46 -13.90
CA CYS A 9 3.26 -6.36 -13.74
C CYS A 9 2.87 -7.77 -14.24
N ASN A 10 3.63 -8.32 -15.20
CA ASN A 10 3.43 -9.67 -15.77
C ASN A 10 4.42 -10.67 -15.14
N PRO A 11 4.06 -11.96 -14.90
CA PRO A 11 3.01 -12.73 -15.57
C PRO A 11 1.73 -12.97 -14.75
N VAL A 12 1.44 -12.20 -13.70
CA VAL A 12 0.19 -12.37 -12.90
C VAL A 12 -0.46 -11.01 -12.73
N LYS A 13 -1.43 -10.66 -13.61
CA LYS A 13 -2.11 -9.35 -13.74
C LYS A 13 -2.34 -8.65 -12.39
N LEU A 14 -1.34 -7.88 -11.98
CA LEU A 14 -1.28 -7.25 -10.68
C LEU A 14 -1.53 -5.75 -10.87
N LEU A 15 -2.71 -5.25 -10.47
CA LEU A 15 -2.96 -3.82 -10.46
C LEU A 15 -2.42 -3.23 -9.16
N LYS A 16 -1.19 -2.72 -9.17
CA LYS A 16 -0.62 -1.99 -8.02
C LYS A 16 -1.17 -0.57 -8.01
N ILE A 17 -1.90 -0.21 -6.96
CA ILE A 17 -2.38 1.17 -6.77
C ILE A 17 -1.72 1.77 -5.53
N ASN A 18 -1.04 2.90 -5.69
CA ASN A 18 -0.51 3.68 -4.57
C ASN A 18 -1.34 4.95 -4.43
N PHE A 19 -1.76 5.25 -3.21
CA PHE A 19 -2.42 6.50 -2.89
C PHE A 19 -1.65 7.18 -1.77
N THR A 20 -1.45 8.49 -1.90
CA THR A 20 -0.96 9.33 -0.81
C THR A 20 -2.09 10.28 -0.42
N HIS A 21 -2.42 10.29 0.86
CA HIS A 21 -3.47 11.14 1.41
C HIS A 21 -2.92 12.02 2.53
N ALA A 22 -3.57 13.17 2.70
CA ALA A 22 -3.34 14.06 3.83
C ALA A 22 -4.65 14.18 4.61
N LEU A 23 -4.59 13.91 5.91
CA LEU A 23 -5.69 14.09 6.85
C LEU A 23 -5.37 15.30 7.74
N ARG A 24 -6.35 16.19 7.89
CA ARG A 24 -6.27 17.29 8.85
C ARG A 24 -7.17 16.96 10.04
N LEU A 25 -6.60 16.93 11.24
CA LEU A 25 -7.32 16.74 12.48
C LEU A 25 -7.80 18.07 13.05
N ILE A 26 -8.78 17.98 13.96
CA ILE A 26 -9.48 19.11 14.56
C ILE A 26 -8.51 20.06 15.30
N HIS A 27 -7.42 19.53 15.85
CA HIS A 27 -6.41 20.30 16.59
C HIS A 27 -5.31 20.93 15.70
N GLY A 28 -5.53 21.04 14.40
CA GLY A 28 -4.57 21.63 13.47
C GLY A 28 -3.46 20.67 13.02
N GLU A 29 -3.37 19.47 13.61
CA GLU A 29 -2.42 18.44 13.21
C GLU A 29 -2.71 17.93 11.79
N GLN A 30 -1.69 17.88 10.94
CA GLN A 30 -1.76 17.35 9.58
C GLN A 30 -0.91 16.09 9.45
N TYR A 31 -1.58 14.99 9.16
CA TYR A 31 -0.94 13.70 8.91
C TYR A 31 -0.94 13.40 7.42
N VAL A 32 0.25 13.14 6.86
CA VAL A 32 0.42 12.62 5.51
C VAL A 32 0.68 11.12 5.63
N PHE A 33 -0.09 10.32 4.89
CA PHE A 33 0.10 8.88 4.87
C PHE A 33 -0.04 8.27 3.47
N THR A 34 0.61 7.14 3.27
CA THR A 34 0.45 6.30 2.07
C THR A 34 -0.50 5.14 2.35
N LEU A 35 -1.30 4.74 1.37
CA LEU A 35 -2.10 3.52 1.46
C LEU A 35 -1.27 2.30 1.04
N PRO A 36 -1.56 1.12 1.60
CA PRO A 36 -0.92 -0.11 1.17
C PRO A 36 -1.26 -0.39 -0.31
N CYS A 37 -0.33 -0.99 -1.03
CA CYS A 37 -0.58 -1.42 -2.40
C CYS A 37 -1.61 -2.54 -2.39
N ALA A 38 -2.69 -2.39 -3.15
CA ALA A 38 -3.58 -3.49 -3.46
C ALA A 38 -2.97 -4.34 -4.59
N TYR A 39 -3.14 -5.65 -4.49
CA TYR A 39 -2.60 -6.63 -5.41
C TYR A 39 -3.69 -7.65 -5.74
N ALA A 40 -4.29 -7.55 -6.94
CA ALA A 40 -5.24 -8.55 -7.42
C ALA A 40 -4.51 -9.81 -7.91
N ARG A 41 -4.92 -10.97 -7.40
CA ARG A 41 -4.46 -12.30 -7.83
C ARG A 41 -5.61 -13.03 -8.53
N SER A 42 -5.28 -14.12 -9.22
CA SER A 42 -6.28 -15.07 -9.74
C SER A 42 -7.31 -14.44 -10.69
N ILE A 43 -6.87 -13.50 -11.54
CA ILE A 43 -7.75 -12.75 -12.46
C ILE A 43 -8.41 -13.58 -13.58
N LEU A 44 -8.04 -14.86 -13.71
CA LEU A 44 -8.68 -15.82 -14.61
C LEU A 44 -9.63 -16.78 -13.87
N THR A 45 -9.65 -16.74 -12.54
CA THR A 45 -10.50 -17.54 -11.66
C THR A 45 -11.18 -16.62 -10.64
N VAL A 46 -11.45 -17.06 -9.41
CA VAL A 46 -12.01 -16.19 -8.36
C VAL A 46 -10.94 -15.19 -7.93
N PRO A 47 -11.10 -13.89 -8.20
CA PRO A 47 -10.08 -12.91 -7.87
C PRO A 47 -10.04 -12.69 -6.35
N TRP A 48 -8.83 -12.62 -5.78
CA TRP A 48 -8.63 -12.17 -4.41
C TRP A 48 -7.65 -11.01 -4.38
N VAL A 49 -7.73 -10.18 -3.33
CA VAL A 49 -6.82 -9.04 -3.12
C VAL A 49 -5.86 -9.35 -1.98
N GLU A 50 -4.57 -9.15 -2.21
CA GLU A 50 -3.57 -9.05 -1.15
C GLU A 50 -3.18 -7.58 -0.96
N LEU A 51 -2.98 -7.15 0.28
CA LEU A 51 -2.38 -5.85 0.58
C LEU A 51 -0.89 -6.04 0.80
N GLY A 52 -0.06 -5.17 0.23
CA GLY A 52 1.38 -5.25 0.41
C GLY A 52 2.12 -3.93 0.27
N GLY A 53 3.41 -3.97 0.57
CA GLY A 53 4.29 -2.80 0.50
C GLY A 53 4.32 -1.97 1.78
N LYS A 54 5.12 -0.91 1.75
CA LYS A 54 5.37 -0.03 2.90
C LYS A 54 4.36 1.11 2.94
N VAL A 55 3.71 1.25 4.09
CA VAL A 55 2.89 2.39 4.49
C VAL A 55 3.71 3.28 5.41
N SER A 56 3.72 4.58 5.16
CA SER A 56 4.33 5.59 6.04
C SER A 56 3.25 6.57 6.48
N ILE A 57 3.30 6.97 7.74
CA ILE A 57 2.46 8.00 8.35
C ILE A 57 3.40 9.03 8.98
N SER A 58 3.24 10.30 8.65
CA SER A 58 4.09 11.38 9.17
C SER A 58 3.29 12.63 9.48
N CYS A 59 3.58 13.28 10.61
CA CYS A 59 3.10 14.62 10.95
C CYS A 59 4.27 15.60 10.95
N ALA A 60 4.18 16.65 10.15
CA ALA A 60 5.24 17.67 10.05
C ALA A 60 5.33 18.57 11.29
N GLN A 61 4.23 18.75 12.03
CA GLN A 61 4.16 19.68 13.17
C GLN A 61 4.75 19.06 14.44
N SER A 62 4.40 17.81 14.75
CA SER A 62 4.91 17.09 15.91
C SER A 62 6.19 16.29 15.62
N GLY A 63 6.56 16.13 14.34
CA GLY A 63 7.72 15.34 13.93
C GLY A 63 7.54 13.82 14.06
N TYR A 64 6.35 13.36 14.45
CA TYR A 64 6.07 11.93 14.57
C TYR A 64 6.03 11.25 13.21
N SER A 65 6.67 10.09 13.14
CA SER A 65 6.70 9.25 11.95
C SER A 65 6.58 7.79 12.35
N SER A 66 5.77 7.05 11.61
CA SER A 66 5.58 5.61 11.78
C SER A 66 5.52 4.93 10.42
N SER A 67 5.93 3.66 10.36
CA SER A 67 5.80 2.87 9.14
C SER A 67 5.38 1.44 9.42
N VAL A 68 4.53 0.92 8.55
CA VAL A 68 3.98 -0.44 8.59
C VAL A 68 4.28 -1.11 7.26
N THR A 69 4.79 -2.35 7.29
CA THR A 69 5.05 -3.13 6.08
C THR A 69 4.04 -4.27 5.98
N PHE A 70 3.28 -4.28 4.89
CA PHE A 70 2.37 -5.36 4.56
C PHE A 70 3.11 -6.38 3.70
N HIS A 71 3.20 -7.61 4.19
CA HIS A 71 3.83 -8.71 3.47
C HIS A 71 2.80 -9.46 2.64
N THR A 72 3.13 -9.70 1.37
CA THR A 72 2.35 -10.54 0.48
C THR A 72 3.03 -11.90 0.34
N LYS A 73 2.27 -12.93 -0.04
CA LYS A 73 2.91 -14.16 -0.50
C LYS A 73 3.77 -13.85 -1.72
N PRO A 74 4.98 -14.43 -1.83
CA PRO A 74 5.82 -14.24 -3.01
C PRO A 74 5.07 -14.70 -4.27
N PHE A 75 5.38 -14.05 -5.40
CA PHE A 75 4.71 -14.31 -6.68
C PHE A 75 5.01 -15.71 -7.22
N TYR A 76 6.23 -16.17 -6.99
CA TYR A 76 6.68 -17.53 -7.25
C TYR A 76 6.72 -18.26 -5.90
N GLY A 77 6.10 -19.45 -5.83
CA GLY A 77 5.91 -20.18 -4.58
C GLY A 77 7.19 -20.32 -3.75
N GLY A 78 7.10 -20.03 -2.45
CA GLY A 78 8.17 -20.16 -1.46
C GLY A 78 7.68 -19.66 -0.09
N LYS A 79 8.06 -20.33 1.00
CA LYS A 79 7.72 -19.90 2.37
C LYS A 79 8.43 -18.59 2.69
N VAL A 80 7.69 -17.59 3.17
CA VAL A 80 8.28 -16.42 3.86
C VAL A 80 8.83 -16.95 5.19
N HIS A 81 10.15 -17.11 5.28
CA HIS A 81 10.79 -17.30 6.58
C HIS A 81 10.86 -15.94 7.27
N ARG A 82 10.30 -15.84 8.48
CA ARG A 82 10.41 -14.65 9.33
C ARG A 82 11.79 -14.63 10.00
#